data_AF-A0A919W3C9-F1
#
_entry.id   AF-A0A919W3C9-F1
#
_cell.length_a   1.000
_cell.length_b   1.000
_cell.length_c   1.000
_cell.angle_alpha   90.00
_cell.angle_beta   90.00
_cell.angle_gamma   90.00
#
_symmetry.space_group_name_H-M   'P 1'
#
loop_
_entity.id
_entity.type
_entity.pdbx_description
1 polymer ?
#
loop_
_entity_poly.entity_id
_entity_poly.type
_entity_poly.pdbx_seq_one_letter_code
_entity_poly.pdbx_strand_id
1 'polypeptide(L)'
;MNRYVVVVDDDIDPADLDQLIWAISTRTDPAEDIELQRRTRGSRLDPMLPAGAAPFNSRAVIDACRPWERLASFPRVAESDPAYLAEVRARWAGVLG
;
A
#
# COMPACT_ATOMS: atom_id res chain seq x y z
N MET A 1 15.42 -7.42 -3.82
CA MET A 1 14.57 -8.11 -2.84
C MET A 1 13.19 -7.48 -2.97
N ASN A 2 12.21 -8.19 -3.51
CA ASN A 2 10.90 -7.67 -3.89
C ASN A 2 9.82 -8.68 -3.48
N ARG A 3 9.62 -8.81 -2.17
CA ARG A 3 8.70 -9.79 -1.58
C ARG A 3 7.26 -9.29 -1.52
N TYR A 4 7.06 -7.99 -1.45
CA TYR A 4 5.74 -7.37 -1.35
C TYR A 4 5.60 -6.36 -2.47
N VAL A 5 4.46 -6.42 -3.16
CA VAL A 5 4.00 -5.44 -4.13
C VAL A 5 2.60 -5.04 -3.67
N VAL A 6 2.38 -3.74 -3.49
CA VAL A 6 1.07 -3.20 -3.12
C VAL A 6 0.60 -2.37 -4.31
N VAL A 7 -0.60 -2.66 -4.79
CA VAL A 7 -1.29 -1.87 -5.81
C VAL A 7 -2.26 -0.95 -5.09
N VAL A 8 -2.24 0.33 -5.46
CA VAL A 8 -3.07 1.36 -4.83
C VAL A 8 -3.73 2.21 -5.92
N ASP A 9 -4.85 2.83 -5.57
CA ASP A 9 -5.52 3.83 -6.40
C ASP A 9 -4.73 5.15 -6.47
N ASP A 10 -5.15 6.05 -7.36
CA ASP A 10 -4.50 7.35 -7.62
C ASP A 10 -4.60 8.35 -6.47
N ASP A 11 -5.50 8.11 -5.51
CA ASP A 11 -5.66 8.92 -4.31
C ASP A 11 -4.66 8.59 -3.18
N ILE A 12 -3.81 7.59 -3.37
CA ILE A 12 -2.82 7.15 -2.39
C ILE A 12 -1.41 7.55 -2.85
N ASP A 13 -0.66 8.26 -2.00
CA ASP A 13 0.77 8.47 -2.23
C ASP A 13 1.57 7.20 -1.83
N PRO A 14 2.20 6.49 -2.78
CA PRO A 14 2.97 5.29 -2.47
C PRO A 14 4.29 5.57 -1.73
N ALA A 15 4.73 6.83 -1.64
CA ALA A 15 5.88 7.23 -0.84
C ALA A 15 5.52 7.48 0.64
N ASP A 16 4.24 7.63 0.95
CA ASP A 16 3.73 7.82 2.30
C ASP A 16 3.29 6.47 2.90
N LEU A 17 4.05 5.98 3.88
CA LEU A 17 3.77 4.69 4.51
C LEU A 17 2.45 4.70 5.28
N ASP A 18 2.04 5.82 5.86
CA ASP A 18 0.79 5.90 6.63
C ASP A 18 -0.41 5.76 5.69
N GLN A 19 -0.36 6.40 4.53
CA GLN A 19 -1.39 6.24 3.49
C GLN A 19 -1.41 4.82 2.92
N LEU A 20 -0.24 4.21 2.69
CA LEU A 20 -0.13 2.84 2.19
C LEU A 20 -0.74 1.82 3.18
N ILE A 21 -0.42 1.93 4.48
CA ILE A 21 -0.99 1.06 5.51
C ILE A 21 -2.49 1.28 5.67
N TRP A 22 -2.97 2.53 5.58
CA TRP A 22 -4.40 2.82 5.61
C TRP A 22 -5.14 2.19 4.43
N ALA A 23 -4.60 2.28 3.21
CA ALA A 23 -5.18 1.65 2.03
C ALA A 23 -5.29 0.12 2.21
N ILE A 24 -4.21 -0.53 2.63
CA ILE A 24 -4.20 -1.97 2.93
C ILE A 24 -5.27 -2.31 3.97
N SER A 25 -5.37 -1.53 5.05
CA SER A 25 -6.27 -1.84 6.16
C SER A 25 -7.75 -1.60 5.86
N THR A 26 -8.08 -0.80 4.85
CA THR A 26 -9.46 -0.37 4.57
C THR A 26 -10.02 -0.84 3.24
N ARG A 27 -9.16 -1.28 2.31
CA ARG A 27 -9.56 -1.69 0.95
C ARG A 27 -9.29 -3.16 0.65
N THR A 28 -8.71 -3.92 1.58
CA THR A 28 -8.37 -5.33 1.36
C THR A 28 -9.19 -6.26 2.27
N ASP A 29 -9.67 -7.36 1.70
CA ASP A 29 -9.91 -8.62 2.39
C ASP A 29 -8.67 -9.51 2.21
N PRO A 30 -7.90 -9.81 3.27
CA PRO A 30 -6.67 -10.59 3.15
C PRO A 30 -6.81 -11.96 2.49
N ALA A 31 -8.00 -12.57 2.51
CA ALA A 31 -8.23 -13.88 1.92
C ALA A 31 -8.38 -13.81 0.39
N GLU A 32 -8.95 -12.72 -0.13
CA GLU A 32 -9.33 -12.58 -1.54
C GLU A 32 -8.34 -11.67 -2.29
N ASP A 33 -7.85 -10.60 -1.65
CA ASP A 33 -7.09 -9.53 -2.28
C ASP A 33 -5.56 -9.68 -2.14
N ILE A 34 -5.09 -10.78 -1.56
CA ILE A 34 -3.66 -11.09 -1.41
C ILE A 34 -3.29 -12.39 -2.14
N GLU A 35 -2.60 -12.24 -3.26
CA GLU A 35 -2.09 -13.38 -4.02
C GLU A 35 -0.67 -13.77 -3.57
N LEU A 36 -0.50 -15.03 -3.15
CA LEU A 36 0.77 -15.56 -2.68
C LEU A 36 1.46 -16.45 -3.72
N GLN A 37 2.44 -15.85 -4.41
CA GLN A 37 3.28 -16.55 -5.38
C GLN A 37 4.41 -17.29 -4.68
N ARG A 38 4.35 -18.63 -4.68
CA ARG A 38 5.36 -19.49 -4.03
C ARG A 38 6.48 -19.87 -5.00
N ARG A 39 7.67 -20.11 -4.45
CA ARG A 39 8.87 -20.59 -5.17
C ARG A 39 9.32 -19.70 -6.34
N THR A 40 9.20 -18.39 -6.18
CA THR A 40 9.70 -17.41 -7.16
C THR A 40 11.22 -17.25 -7.04
N ARG A 41 11.88 -16.85 -8.13
CA ARG A 41 13.33 -16.58 -8.14
C ARG A 41 13.66 -15.42 -7.19
N GLY A 42 14.50 -15.66 -6.19
CA GLY A 42 14.97 -14.68 -5.22
C GLY A 42 16.41 -14.21 -5.48
N SER A 43 16.91 -13.37 -4.58
CA SER A 43 18.34 -12.98 -4.55
C SER A 43 19.10 -13.86 -3.57
N ARG A 44 20.39 -14.10 -3.83
CA ARG A 44 21.30 -14.72 -2.84
C ARG A 44 21.63 -13.79 -1.67
N LEU A 45 21.38 -12.50 -1.82
CA LEU A 45 21.53 -11.49 -0.76
C LEU A 45 20.31 -11.41 0.16
N ASP A 46 19.29 -12.26 -0.04
CA ASP A 46 18.11 -12.29 0.80
C ASP A 46 18.50 -12.83 2.20
N PRO A 47 18.37 -12.04 3.27
CA PRO A 47 18.80 -12.45 4.62
C PRO A 47 17.97 -13.60 5.18
N MET A 48 16.80 -13.88 4.61
CA MET A 48 15.95 -15.01 5.01
C MET A 48 16.25 -16.29 4.20
N LEU A 49 17.20 -16.27 3.25
CA LEU A 49 17.61 -17.45 2.50
C LEU A 49 18.49 -18.35 3.39
N PRO A 50 18.12 -19.61 3.64
CA PRO A 50 18.98 -20.53 4.38
C PRO A 50 20.32 -20.75 3.66
N ALA A 51 21.40 -20.90 4.44
CA ALA A 51 22.72 -21.14 3.89
C ALA A 51 22.74 -22.39 2.99
N GLY A 52 23.26 -22.24 1.77
CA GLY A 52 23.34 -23.33 0.78
C GLY A 52 22.03 -23.65 0.06
N ALA A 53 20.91 -22.99 0.38
CA ALA A 53 19.64 -23.20 -0.32
C ALA A 53 19.63 -22.52 -1.70
N ALA A 54 18.85 -23.08 -2.62
CA ALA A 54 18.56 -22.42 -3.89
C ALA A 54 17.78 -21.10 -3.62
N PRO A 55 18.09 -20.01 -4.34
CA PRO A 55 17.54 -18.68 -4.06
C PRO A 55 16.09 -18.60 -4.54
N PHE A 56 15.18 -19.20 -3.78
CA PHE A 56 13.74 -19.12 -3.98
C PHE A 56 13.10 -18.46 -2.76
N ASN A 57 12.08 -17.65 -3.00
CA ASN A 57 11.24 -17.07 -1.95
C ASN A 57 9.78 -17.01 -2.40
N SER A 58 8.90 -16.68 -1.46
CA SER A 58 7.51 -16.34 -1.75
C SER A 58 7.36 -14.83 -1.90
N ARG A 59 6.43 -14.41 -2.75
CA ARG A 59 6.05 -13.00 -2.94
C ARG A 59 4.55 -12.85 -2.72
N ALA A 60 4.14 -11.69 -2.23
CA ALA A 60 2.76 -11.28 -2.09
C ALA A 60 2.48 -10.10 -3.02
N VAL A 61 1.38 -10.19 -3.76
CA VAL A 61 0.75 -9.04 -4.42
C VAL A 61 -0.50 -8.71 -3.61
N ILE A 62 -0.58 -7.47 -3.14
CA ILE A 62 -1.69 -6.97 -2.32
C ILE A 62 -2.44 -5.95 -3.17
N ASP A 63 -3.68 -6.25 -3.52
CA ASP A 63 -4.57 -5.34 -4.20
C ASP A 63 -5.30 -4.47 -3.16
N ALA A 64 -4.79 -3.25 -2.93
CA ALA A 64 -5.39 -2.27 -2.03
C ALA A 64 -6.19 -1.20 -2.79
N CYS A 65 -6.74 -1.54 -3.95
CA CYS A 65 -7.66 -0.68 -4.68
C CYS A 65 -9.11 -0.82 -4.19
N ARG A 66 -9.94 0.17 -4.51
CA ARG A 66 -11.39 0.06 -4.31
C ARG A 66 -11.94 -1.03 -5.25
N PRO A 67 -12.80 -1.96 -4.78
CA PRO A 67 -13.33 -3.02 -5.62
C PRO A 67 -14.06 -2.45 -6.85
N TRP A 68 -13.64 -2.86 -8.04
CA TRP A 68 -14.08 -2.28 -9.31
C TRP A 68 -15.61 -2.33 -9.48
N GLU A 69 -16.22 -3.46 -9.13
CA GLU A 69 -17.67 -3.70 -9.23
C GLU A 69 -18.47 -2.80 -8.27
N ARG A 70 -17.82 -2.30 -7.22
CA ARG A 70 -18.44 -1.52 -6.15
C ARG A 70 -18.09 -0.04 -6.19
N LEU A 71 -17.36 0.45 -7.19
CA LEU A 71 -16.92 1.85 -7.26
C LEU A 71 -18.05 2.87 -7.02
N ALA A 72 -19.23 2.64 -7.60
CA ALA A 72 -20.39 3.53 -7.42
C ALA A 72 -20.99 3.51 -6.00
N SER A 73 -20.80 2.42 -5.27
CA SER A 73 -21.36 2.17 -3.93
C SER A 73 -20.32 2.28 -2.81
N PHE A 74 -19.03 2.39 -3.16
CA PHE A 74 -17.94 2.38 -2.21
C PHE A 74 -17.99 3.66 -1.36
N PRO A 75 -17.77 3.57 -0.03
CA PRO A 75 -17.82 4.74 0.83
C PRO A 75 -16.88 5.86 0.33
N ARG A 76 -17.35 7.10 0.41
CA ARG A 76 -16.50 8.25 0.09
C ARG A 76 -15.32 8.28 1.06
N VAL A 77 -14.12 8.53 0.52
CA VAL A 77 -12.93 8.69 1.34
C VAL A 77 -13.09 9.86 2.30
N ALA A 78 -12.71 9.62 3.55
CA ALA A 78 -12.76 10.61 4.62
C ALA A 78 -11.52 11.52 4.53
N GLU A 79 -11.47 12.34 3.49
CA GLU A 79 -10.44 13.35 3.28
C GLU A 79 -11.01 14.77 3.42
N SER A 80 -10.16 15.70 3.84
CA SER A 80 -10.49 17.12 3.82
C SER A 80 -10.13 17.71 2.46
N ASP A 81 -10.90 18.71 2.01
CA ASP A 81 -10.64 19.42 0.77
C ASP A 81 -9.17 19.94 0.74
N PRO A 82 -8.39 19.64 -0.32
CA PRO A 82 -7.00 20.09 -0.43
C PRO A 82 -6.83 21.62 -0.30
N ALA A 83 -7.77 22.41 -0.82
CA ALA A 83 -7.76 23.86 -0.70
C ALA A 83 -7.97 24.29 0.76
N TYR A 84 -8.86 23.62 1.48
CA TYR A 84 -9.07 23.87 2.90
C TYR A 84 -7.81 23.50 3.73
N LEU A 85 -7.19 22.37 3.44
CA LEU A 85 -5.93 21.98 4.08
C LEU A 85 -4.81 23.00 3.82
N ALA A 86 -4.72 23.55 2.61
CA ALA A 86 -3.76 24.60 2.26
C ALA A 86 -4.04 25.91 3.02
N GLU A 87 -5.31 26.32 3.10
CA GLU A 87 -5.73 27.50 3.88
C GLU A 87 -5.37 27.34 5.36
N VAL A 88 -5.68 26.18 5.96
CA VAL A 88 -5.34 25.88 7.36
C VAL A 88 -3.83 25.90 7.58
N ARG A 89 -3.03 25.30 6.69
CA ARG A 89 -1.56 25.35 6.77
C ARG A 89 -1.05 26.79 6.70
N ALA A 90 -1.56 27.61 5.80
CA ALA A 90 -1.17 29.02 5.68
C ALA A 90 -1.54 29.81 6.95
N ARG A 91 -2.74 29.59 7.50
CA ARG A 91 -3.21 30.25 8.73
C ARG A 91 -2.34 29.90 9.94
N TRP A 92 -1.84 28.67 10.02
CA TRP A 92 -1.03 28.17 11.12
C TRP A 92 0.47 28.13 10.83
N ALA A 93 0.94 28.80 9.77
CA ALA A 93 2.35 28.76 9.35
C ALA A 93 3.31 29.17 10.48
N GLY A 94 2.95 30.15 11.32
CA GLY A 94 3.77 30.56 12.46
C GLY A 94 3.92 29.52 13.59
N VAL A 95 3.12 28.47 13.59
CA VAL A 95 3.18 27.35 14.54
C VAL A 95 3.71 26.07 13.88
N LEU A 96 3.36 25.85 12.61
CA LEU A 96 3.68 24.62 11.87
C LEU A 96 5.09 24.60 11.27
N GLY A 97 5.77 25.75 11.18
CA GLY A 97 7.15 25.85 10.69
C GLY A 97 7.26 25.91 9.18
#